data_AF-A0A1S2KJ43-F1
#
_entry.id   AF-A0A1S2KJ43-F1
#
_cell.length_a   1.000
_cell.length_b   1.000
_cell.length_c   1.000
_cell.angle_alpha   90.00
_cell.angle_beta   90.00
_cell.angle_gamma   90.00
#
_symmetry.space_group_name_H-M   'P 1'
#
loop_
_entity.id
_entity.type
_entity.pdbx_description
1 polymer ?
#
loop_
_entity_poly.entity_id
_entity_poly.type
_entity_poly.pdbx_seq_one_letter_code
_entity_poly.pdbx_strand_id
1 'polypeptide(L)' 'MSGDGLERSTAVQIDPSGNVWWADNWRDVPLQTDPGGHEMVVFVGLAAPVRTPLLGPPRHL' A
#
# COMPACT_ATOMS: atom_id res chain seq x y z
N MET A 1 11.48 22.47 -2.56
CA MET A 1 10.76 21.23 -2.89
C MET A 1 10.24 20.71 -1.58
N SER A 2 8.97 20.98 -1.26
CA SER A 2 8.35 20.55 -0.01
C SER A 2 8.14 19.03 -0.06
N GLY A 3 8.58 18.34 0.98
CA GLY A 3 8.57 16.87 1.10
C GLY A 3 7.22 16.30 1.52
N ASP A 4 6.12 16.96 1.13
CA ASP A 4 4.77 16.71 1.64
C ASP A 4 4.02 15.67 0.80
N GLY A 5 4.74 14.87 0.01
CA GLY A 5 4.15 13.89 -0.92
C GLY A 5 3.77 12.55 -0.27
N LEU A 6 4.16 12.34 0.99
CA LEU A 6 3.77 11.19 1.79
C LEU A 6 3.41 11.64 3.20
N GLU A 7 2.21 11.34 3.67
CA GLU A 7 1.69 11.82 4.95
C GLU A 7 1.77 10.74 6.04
N ARG A 8 1.15 9.56 5.82
CA ARG A 8 1.18 8.43 6.77
C ARG A 8 0.80 7.09 6.15
N SER A 9 1.72 6.12 6.23
CA SER A 9 1.49 4.73 5.83
C SER A 9 0.44 4.02 6.68
N THR A 10 -0.49 3.34 6.02
CA THR A 10 -1.41 2.38 6.66
C THR A 10 -1.08 0.92 6.31
N ALA A 11 -0.48 0.69 5.14
CA ALA A 11 -0.05 -0.62 4.69
C ALA A 11 1.07 -0.54 3.64
N VAL A 12 1.86 -1.62 3.56
CA VAL A 12 2.88 -1.83 2.54
C VAL A 12 2.84 -3.28 2.06
N GLN A 13 2.99 -3.51 0.75
CA GLN A 13 3.12 -4.84 0.13
C GLN A 13 4.12 -4.82 -1.02
N ILE A 14 4.78 -5.96 -1.25
CA ILE A 14 5.69 -6.17 -2.37
C ILE A 14 5.06 -7.20 -3.30
N ASP A 15 4.87 -6.84 -4.58
CA ASP A 15 4.42 -7.80 -5.58
C ASP A 15 5.58 -8.67 -6.12
N PRO A 16 5.32 -9.78 -6.81
CA PRO A 16 6.39 -10.70 -7.24
C PRO A 16 7.43 -10.08 -8.18
N SER A 17 7.09 -8.99 -8.87
CA SER A 17 8.03 -8.27 -9.74
C SER A 17 8.96 -7.31 -8.98
N GLY A 18 8.71 -7.10 -7.68
CA GLY A 18 9.51 -6.22 -6.83
C GLY A 18 8.98 -4.78 -6.74
N ASN A 19 7.77 -4.49 -7.22
CA ASN A 19 7.16 -3.19 -6.96
C ASN A 19 6.67 -3.11 -5.51
N VAL A 20 6.86 -1.94 -4.91
CA VAL A 20 6.39 -1.66 -3.55
C VAL A 20 5.13 -0.82 -3.63
N TRP A 21 4.04 -1.40 -3.14
CA TRP A 21 2.74 -0.78 -3.03
C TRP A 21 2.62 -0.17 -1.63
N TRP A 22 2.37 1.13 -1.58
CA TRP A 22 2.24 1.90 -0.35
C TRP A 22 0.85 2.53 -0.28
N ALA A 23 0.11 2.22 0.78
CA ALA A 23 -1.16 2.86 1.09
C ALA A 23 -0.89 4.05 2.01
N ASP A 24 -1.16 5.25 1.50
CA ASP A 24 -1.06 6.51 2.23
C ASP A 24 -2.46 7.10 2.41
N ASN A 25 -3.28 6.40 3.17
CA ASN A 25 -4.71 6.70 3.27
C ASN A 25 -5.23 6.90 4.70
N TRP A 26 -4.34 7.31 5.61
CA TRP A 26 -4.73 7.57 7.00
C TRP A 26 -5.39 8.93 7.18
N ARG A 27 -6.48 8.99 7.97
CA ARG A 27 -7.08 10.21 8.53
C ARG A 27 -7.51 10.00 9.98
N ASP A 28 -7.43 11.05 10.79
CA ASP A 28 -7.81 11.00 12.21
C ASP A 28 -9.32 10.78 12.44
N VAL A 29 -10.17 11.11 11.46
CA VAL A 29 -11.60 10.77 11.46
C VAL A 29 -11.96 10.03 10.16
N PRO A 30 -12.11 8.69 10.19
CA PRO A 30 -12.37 7.89 9.00
C PRO A 30 -13.86 7.89 8.65
N LEU A 31 -14.35 8.95 8.00
CA LEU A 31 -15.69 8.94 7.42
C LEU A 31 -15.67 8.14 6.11
N GLN A 32 -16.51 7.10 6.02
CA GLN A 32 -16.58 6.17 4.87
C GLN A 32 -16.94 6.85 3.53
N THR A 33 -17.38 8.12 3.55
CA THR A 33 -17.78 8.92 2.39
C THR A 33 -16.74 9.94 1.93
N ASP A 34 -15.55 9.99 2.54
CA ASP A 34 -14.61 11.11 2.38
C ASP A 34 -13.38 10.76 1.52
N PRO A 35 -13.09 11.53 0.44
CA PRO A 35 -12.12 11.15 -0.58
C PRO A 35 -10.66 11.71 -0.46
N GLY A 36 -10.07 12.00 0.71
CA GLY A 36 -8.61 12.34 0.79
C GLY A 36 -7.79 11.60 1.88
N GLY A 37 -6.45 11.60 1.76
CA GLY A 37 -5.62 10.46 2.19
C GLY A 37 -5.90 9.30 1.23
N HIS A 38 -5.68 9.51 -0.06
CA HIS A 38 -6.27 8.76 -1.18
C HIS A 38 -5.22 8.27 -2.16
N GLU A 39 -3.98 8.26 -1.71
CA GLU A 39 -2.84 7.92 -2.53
C GLU A 39 -2.53 6.43 -2.34
N MET A 40 -2.63 5.71 -3.46
CA MET A 40 -1.91 4.46 -3.62
C MET A 40 -0.68 4.77 -4.45
N VAL A 41 0.49 4.63 -3.84
CA VAL A 41 1.76 4.87 -4.52
C VAL A 41 2.39 3.53 -4.84
N VAL A 42 2.87 3.39 -6.08
CA VAL A 42 3.68 2.24 -6.50
C VAL A 42 5.09 2.73 -6.78
N PHE A 43 6.05 2.29 -5.97
CA PHE A 43 7.45 2.42 -6.29
C PHE A 43 7.85 1.25 -7.18
N VAL A 44 7.94 1.51 -8.48
CA VAL A 44 8.28 0.49 -9.49
C VAL A 44 9.72 0.03 -9.30
N GLY A 45 9.91 -1.28 -9.11
CA GLY A 45 11.24 -1.89 -8.96
C GLY A 45 12.04 -1.47 -7.73
N LEU A 46 11.39 -0.95 -6.67
CA LEU A 46 12.08 -0.53 -5.45
C LEU A 46 12.66 -1.72 -4.66
N ALA A 47 12.07 -2.91 -4.77
CA ALA A 47 12.58 -4.13 -4.16
C ALA A 47 13.07 -5.13 -5.23
N ALA A 48 13.91 -6.09 -4.82
CA ALA A 48 14.21 -7.25 -5.65
C ALA A 48 12.94 -8.15 -5.78
N PRO A 49 12.79 -8.93 -6.87
CA PRO A 49 11.69 -9.87 -7.03
C PRO A 49 11.51 -10.79 -5.80
N VAL A 50 10.28 -10.96 -5.34
CA VAL A 50 9.94 -11.82 -4.19
C VAL A 50 9.00 -12.94 -4.61
N ARG A 51 8.95 -14.02 -3.82
CA ARG A 51 7.87 -15.01 -3.96
C ARG A 51 6.57 -14.38 -3.47
N THR A 52 5.47 -14.61 -4.20
CA THR A 52 4.14 -14.13 -3.80
C THR A 52 3.84 -14.55 -2.36
N PRO A 53 3.51 -13.62 -1.46
CA PRO A 53 3.05 -13.96 -0.12
C PRO A 53 1.76 -14.79 -0.23
N LEU A 54 1.82 -16.05 0.17
CA LEU A 54 0.63 -16.90 0.26
C LEU A 54 -0.03 -16.65 1.62
N LEU A 55 -1.24 -16.11 1.64
CA LEU A 55 -2.09 -15.94 2.84
C LEU A 55 -2.67 -17.29 3.35
N GLY A 56 -1.93 -18.39 3.10
CA GLY A 56 -2.40 -19.76 3.25
C GLY A 56 -3.29 -20.21 2.07
N PRO A 57 -3.59 -21.51 1.98
CA PRO A 57 -4.56 -22.01 1.01
C PRO A 57 -5.95 -21.41 1.29
N PRO A 58 -6.75 -21.12 0.25
CA PRO A 58 -8.14 -20.69 0.42
C PRO A 58 -8.90 -21.74 1.24
N ARG A 59 -9.53 -21.31 2.33
CA ARG A 59 -10.43 -22.15 3.11
C ARG A 59 -11.81 -22.08 2.45
N HIS A 60 -12.34 -23.22 2.04
CA HIS A 60 -13.75 -23.31 1.67
C HIS A 60 -14.58 -23.15 2.95
N LEU A 61 -15.52 -22.20 2.95
CA LEU A 61 -16.53 -22.06 4.00
C LEU A 61 -17.59 -23.15 3.88
#